data_AF-A0A504JCY3-F1
#
_entry.id   AF-A0A504JCY3-F1
#
_cell.length_a   1.000
_cell.length_b   1.000
_cell.length_c   1.000
_cell.angle_alpha   90.00
_cell.angle_beta   90.00
_cell.angle_gamma   90.00
#
_symmetry.space_group_name_H-M   'P 1'
#
loop_
_entity.id
_entity.type
_entity.pdbx_description
1 polymer ?
#
loop_
_entity_poly.entity_id
_entity_poly.type
_entity_poly.pdbx_seq_one_letter_code
_entity_poly.pdbx_strand_id
1 'polypeptide(L)'
;MGLFDSLKNKAKEIAKSVEDTSNQEEETVNNEEVEEVDHVYEYSDKIVQGVHYPNGWESLEEIEILQKLDDVFEEFKEIDGDDDAEDALFEKYGFKDAGHYEDFKNAIRMERAEQEGVSFTQATINQHQEQQTASLEAAKNSDREDLQPVDGVSLETWAKAMVSVANSGGDVSGALQISGKDQAGWDKVTEEWNTRMANDTSMVIMQVYSAAFTAKATEDKEEITVESFPFEKYIEVRTAQSILTQQGKDPQEVLEMFGMTVMDWSNVGAFWSKEFHSNVEKYHPLDTEYTKKYEEKYKLGDSHDDIDF
;
A
#
# COMPACT_ATOMS: atom_id res chain seq x y z
N MET A 1 -2.00 -34.54 -5.49
CA MET A 1 -1.51 -33.82 -4.29
C MET A 1 -1.55 -32.34 -4.62
N GLY A 2 -2.18 -31.53 -3.77
CA GLY A 2 -2.31 -30.10 -4.02
C GLY A 2 -0.98 -29.37 -3.84
N LEU A 3 -0.85 -28.18 -4.43
CA LEU A 3 0.32 -27.31 -4.32
C LEU A 3 0.78 -27.13 -2.85
N PHE A 4 -0.17 -27.06 -1.93
CA PHE A 4 0.07 -26.95 -0.49
C PHE A 4 0.70 -28.20 0.16
N ASP A 5 0.39 -29.41 -0.32
CA ASP A 5 1.00 -30.65 0.20
C ASP A 5 2.45 -30.77 -0.24
N SER A 6 2.76 -30.30 -1.45
CA SER A 6 4.13 -30.27 -1.98
C SER A 6 5.01 -29.29 -1.21
N LEU A 7 4.47 -28.13 -0.82
CA LEU A 7 5.20 -27.10 -0.06
C LEU A 7 5.47 -27.56 1.38
N LYS A 8 4.51 -28.22 2.03
CA LYS A 8 4.71 -28.77 3.39
C LYS A 8 5.79 -29.86 3.42
N ASN A 9 5.83 -30.73 2.42
CA ASN A 9 6.86 -31.77 2.35
C ASN A 9 8.25 -31.18 2.09
N LYS A 10 8.37 -30.16 1.22
CA LYS A 10 9.63 -29.49 0.93
C LYS A 10 10.17 -28.72 2.15
N ALA A 11 9.30 -28.04 2.90
CA ALA A 11 9.68 -27.38 4.14
C ALA A 11 10.17 -28.37 5.22
N LYS A 12 9.63 -29.59 5.23
CA LYS A 12 10.02 -30.65 6.17
C LYS A 12 11.35 -31.31 5.82
N GLU A 13 11.70 -31.39 4.53
CA GLU A 13 13.02 -31.85 4.07
C GLU A 13 14.11 -30.81 4.35
N ILE A 14 13.82 -29.53 4.15
CA ILE A 14 14.77 -28.43 4.44
C ILE A 14 15.09 -28.38 5.93
N ALA A 15 14.08 -28.43 6.80
CA ALA A 15 14.28 -28.42 8.26
C ALA A 15 15.14 -29.60 8.75
N LYS A 16 15.05 -30.76 8.08
CA LYS A 16 15.87 -31.93 8.40
C LYS A 16 17.33 -31.80 7.95
N SER A 17 17.58 -31.10 6.84
CA SER A 17 18.94 -30.84 6.34
C SER A 17 19.73 -29.83 7.19
N VAL A 18 19.04 -28.92 7.87
CA VAL A 18 19.67 -27.90 8.73
C VAL A 18 20.14 -28.50 10.06
N GLU A 19 19.47 -29.53 10.58
CA GLU A 19 19.88 -30.24 11.81
C GLU A 19 21.14 -31.11 11.62
N ASP A 20 21.38 -31.64 10.42
CA ASP A 20 22.53 -32.50 10.14
C ASP A 20 23.84 -31.71 9.87
N THR A 21 23.77 -30.40 9.58
CA THR A 21 24.95 -29.58 9.24
C THR A 21 25.60 -28.90 10.47
N SER A 22 25.02 -29.03 11.67
CA SER A 22 25.52 -28.36 12.90
C SER A 22 26.69 -29.07 13.60
N ASN A 23 27.27 -30.13 13.03
CA ASN A 23 28.31 -30.94 13.70
C ASN A 23 29.46 -31.35 12.77
N GLN A 24 30.21 -30.38 12.25
CA GLN A 24 31.52 -30.50 11.59
C GLN A 24 31.87 -29.06 11.13
N GLU A 25 32.97 -28.38 11.45
CA GLU A 25 34.37 -28.73 11.72
C GLU A 25 35.02 -27.63 12.59
N GLU A 26 35.88 -28.03 13.54
CA GLU A 26 36.97 -27.18 14.03
C GLU A 26 38.14 -27.39 13.06
N GLU A 27 38.48 -26.39 12.25
CA GLU A 27 39.79 -26.34 11.59
C GLU A 27 40.44 -24.95 11.74
N THR A 28 41.73 -25.00 12.07
CA THR A 28 42.59 -23.89 12.45
C THR A 28 42.83 -22.91 11.30
N VAL A 29 42.46 -21.63 11.50
CA VAL A 29 42.81 -20.54 10.58
C VAL A 29 44.16 -19.94 10.97
N ASN A 30 45.10 -19.96 10.02
CA ASN A 30 46.36 -19.25 10.06
C ASN A 30 46.11 -17.73 10.00
N ASN A 31 46.75 -17.00 10.90
CA ASN A 31 46.85 -15.55 10.87
C ASN A 31 47.68 -15.11 9.66
N GLU A 32 47.02 -14.63 8.60
CA GLU A 32 47.60 -13.69 7.64
C GLU A 32 47.17 -12.29 8.05
N GLU A 33 48.15 -11.39 8.25
CA GLU A 33 47.93 -9.97 8.48
C GLU A 33 47.17 -9.38 7.28
N VAL A 34 45.90 -9.04 7.49
CA VAL A 34 45.12 -8.21 6.58
C VAL A 34 45.60 -6.77 6.79
N GLU A 35 46.21 -6.18 5.77
CA GLU A 35 46.46 -4.73 5.73
C GLU A 35 45.11 -4.00 5.77
N GLU A 36 44.84 -3.33 6.88
CA GLU A 36 43.73 -2.39 7.06
C GLU A 36 43.95 -1.22 6.07
N VAL A 37 43.34 -1.30 4.88
CA VAL A 37 43.27 -0.16 3.97
C VAL A 37 42.20 0.78 4.53
N ASP A 38 42.64 1.76 5.31
CA ASP A 38 41.80 2.81 5.88
C ASP A 38 41.26 3.68 4.72
N HIS A 39 40.14 3.26 4.13
CA HIS A 39 39.45 4.00 3.09
C HIS A 39 38.83 5.26 3.71
N VAL A 40 39.52 6.39 3.55
CA VAL A 40 39.01 7.70 3.98
C VAL A 40 37.82 8.06 3.10
N TYR A 41 36.62 7.83 3.63
CA TYR A 41 35.38 8.25 3.02
C TYR A 41 35.28 9.79 3.09
N GLU A 42 35.39 10.47 1.95
CA GLU A 42 35.14 11.91 1.87
C GLU A 42 33.62 12.14 1.87
N TYR A 43 33.12 13.01 2.75
CA TYR A 43 31.71 13.39 2.77
C TYR A 43 31.43 14.52 1.78
N SER A 44 30.22 14.53 1.23
CA SER A 44 29.68 15.68 0.52
C SER A 44 29.60 16.94 1.39
N ASP A 45 29.86 18.11 0.83
CA ASP A 45 29.66 19.40 1.52
C ASP A 45 28.17 19.78 1.68
N LYS A 46 27.26 19.12 0.95
CA LYS A 46 25.82 19.39 1.01
C LYS A 46 25.17 18.60 2.17
N ILE A 47 24.29 19.24 2.92
CA ILE A 47 23.64 18.67 4.11
C ILE A 47 22.12 18.89 4.03
N VAL A 48 21.33 17.87 4.37
CA VAL A 48 19.87 17.93 4.58
C VAL A 48 19.55 17.43 5.98
N GLN A 49 18.81 18.22 6.76
CA GLN A 49 18.41 17.87 8.14
C GLN A 49 19.57 17.35 9.03
N GLY A 50 20.79 17.86 8.82
CA GLY A 50 21.98 17.45 9.57
C GLY A 50 22.68 16.18 9.04
N VAL A 51 22.21 15.60 7.94
CA VAL A 51 22.81 14.44 7.26
C VAL A 51 23.49 14.88 5.96
N HIS A 52 24.70 14.38 5.72
CA HIS A 52 25.44 14.67 4.50
C HIS A 52 24.80 13.99 3.29
N TYR A 53 24.91 14.62 2.12
CA TYR A 53 24.51 13.97 0.88
C TYR A 53 25.41 12.77 0.57
N PRO A 54 24.87 11.75 -0.10
CA PRO A 54 25.68 10.71 -0.72
C PRO A 54 26.64 11.33 -1.74
N ASN A 55 27.83 10.75 -1.87
CA ASN A 55 28.86 11.25 -2.79
C ASN A 55 28.33 11.24 -4.23
N GLY A 56 28.37 12.40 -4.89
CA GLY A 56 27.91 12.57 -6.27
C GLY A 56 26.40 12.82 -6.42
N TRP A 57 25.68 13.07 -5.32
CA TRP A 57 24.25 13.39 -5.34
C TRP A 57 23.97 14.90 -5.14
N GLU A 58 25.01 15.73 -5.03
CA GLU A 58 24.90 17.14 -4.66
C GLU A 58 24.06 17.97 -5.63
N SER A 59 24.18 17.63 -6.91
CA SER A 59 23.51 18.32 -8.02
C SER A 59 22.18 17.68 -8.42
N LEU A 60 21.76 16.60 -7.77
CA LEU A 60 20.50 15.94 -8.09
C LEU A 60 19.33 16.76 -7.55
N GLU A 61 18.28 16.85 -8.35
CA GLU A 61 16.99 17.37 -7.93
C GLU A 61 16.27 16.35 -7.03
N GLU A 62 15.32 16.81 -6.20
CA GLU A 62 14.64 15.96 -5.22
C GLU A 62 14.02 14.70 -5.84
N ILE A 63 13.39 14.82 -7.02
CA ILE A 63 12.78 13.67 -7.70
C ILE A 63 13.81 12.64 -8.16
N GLU A 64 15.02 13.08 -8.54
CA GLU A 64 16.12 12.20 -8.96
C GLU A 64 16.73 11.50 -7.75
N ILE A 65 16.82 12.20 -6.60
CA ILE A 65 17.24 11.62 -5.32
C ILE A 65 16.28 10.51 -4.90
N LEU A 66 14.97 10.75 -4.98
CA LEU A 66 13.96 9.76 -4.60
C LEU A 66 14.02 8.51 -5.50
N GLN A 67 14.17 8.70 -6.81
CA GLN A 67 14.35 7.58 -7.76
C GLN A 67 15.60 6.75 -7.44
N LYS A 68 16.73 7.40 -7.17
CA LYS A 68 17.95 6.66 -6.82
C LYS A 68 17.86 5.95 -5.48
N LEU A 69 17.16 6.50 -4.49
CA LEU A 69 16.90 5.80 -3.22
C LEU A 69 16.10 4.52 -3.45
N ASP A 70 15.15 4.53 -4.39
CA ASP A 70 14.42 3.32 -4.77
C ASP A 70 15.32 2.31 -5.48
N ASP A 71 16.21 2.75 -6.38
CA ASP A 71 17.19 1.87 -7.04
C ASP A 71 18.07 1.15 -6.00
N VAL A 72 18.55 1.88 -4.98
CA VAL A 72 19.31 1.29 -3.86
C VAL A 72 18.47 0.25 -3.13
N PHE A 73 17.20 0.57 -2.84
CA PHE A 73 16.31 -0.33 -2.11
C PHE A 73 15.97 -1.61 -2.88
N GLU A 74 15.74 -1.53 -4.19
CA GLU A 74 15.46 -2.71 -5.01
C GLU A 74 16.70 -3.60 -5.14
N GLU A 75 17.89 -3.02 -5.34
CA GLU A 75 19.13 -3.81 -5.34
C GLU A 75 19.40 -4.45 -3.96
N PHE A 76 19.10 -3.73 -2.87
CA PHE A 76 19.25 -4.24 -1.51
C PHE A 76 18.38 -5.48 -1.24
N LYS A 77 17.15 -5.53 -1.76
CA LYS A 77 16.27 -6.71 -1.60
C LYS A 77 16.82 -7.99 -2.23
N GLU A 78 17.66 -7.85 -3.24
CA GLU A 78 18.28 -8.99 -3.93
C GLU A 78 19.52 -9.51 -3.17
N ILE A 79 19.97 -8.78 -2.14
CA ILE A 79 21.08 -9.18 -1.26
C ILE A 79 20.50 -10.04 -0.11
N ASP A 80 20.80 -11.34 -0.13
CA ASP A 80 20.29 -12.33 0.84
C ASP A 80 21.04 -12.29 2.19
N GLY A 81 21.12 -11.10 2.81
CA GLY A 81 21.79 -10.90 4.10
C GLY A 81 23.30 -11.10 4.08
N ASP A 82 23.93 -10.88 2.92
CA ASP A 82 25.39 -10.87 2.75
C ASP A 82 25.92 -9.46 3.09
N ASP A 83 26.49 -9.31 4.29
CA ASP A 83 26.97 -8.04 4.82
C ASP A 83 28.02 -7.38 3.90
N ASP A 84 28.90 -8.17 3.26
CA ASP A 84 29.93 -7.63 2.35
C ASP A 84 29.29 -7.09 1.06
N ALA A 85 28.25 -7.76 0.57
CA ALA A 85 27.49 -7.30 -0.59
C ALA A 85 26.65 -6.05 -0.25
N GLU A 86 26.12 -5.96 0.97
CA GLU A 86 25.41 -4.80 1.49
C GLU A 86 26.31 -3.56 1.56
N ASP A 87 27.50 -3.68 2.15
CA ASP A 87 28.47 -2.59 2.22
C ASP A 87 28.93 -2.14 0.83
N ALA A 88 29.19 -3.09 -0.08
CA ALA A 88 29.54 -2.79 -1.46
C ALA A 88 28.42 -2.07 -2.24
N LEU A 89 27.15 -2.40 -1.95
CA LEU A 89 26.00 -1.70 -2.51
C LEU A 89 25.96 -0.24 -2.05
N PHE A 90 26.10 0.00 -0.74
CA PHE A 90 26.06 1.36 -0.22
C PHE A 90 27.23 2.21 -0.74
N GLU A 91 28.44 1.65 -0.79
CA GLU A 91 29.60 2.33 -1.37
C GLU A 91 29.38 2.65 -2.85
N LYS A 92 28.83 1.71 -3.64
CA LYS A 92 28.48 1.91 -5.06
C LYS A 92 27.57 3.12 -5.27
N TYR A 93 26.62 3.35 -4.37
CA TYR A 93 25.69 4.47 -4.46
C TYR A 93 26.19 5.76 -3.80
N GLY A 94 27.40 5.75 -3.24
CA GLY A 94 27.99 6.88 -2.57
C GLY A 94 27.42 7.10 -1.17
N PHE A 95 26.98 6.03 -0.49
CA PHE A 95 26.72 6.03 0.93
C PHE A 95 27.94 5.49 1.68
N LYS A 96 28.15 5.94 2.92
CA LYS A 96 29.25 5.45 3.76
C LYS A 96 29.00 4.04 4.26
N ASP A 97 27.76 3.78 4.69
CA ASP A 97 27.30 2.55 5.31
C ASP A 97 25.76 2.51 5.27
N ALA A 98 25.17 1.41 5.70
CA ALA A 98 23.72 1.24 5.80
C ALA A 98 23.05 2.31 6.69
N GLY A 99 23.73 2.72 7.77
CA GLY A 99 23.26 3.76 8.68
C GLY A 99 23.13 5.12 7.98
N HIS A 100 24.13 5.50 7.17
CA HIS A 100 24.11 6.71 6.37
C HIS A 100 22.97 6.72 5.36
N TYR A 101 22.66 5.58 4.73
CA TYR A 101 21.51 5.44 3.85
C TYR A 101 20.18 5.67 4.57
N GLU A 102 19.98 5.03 5.72
CA GLU A 102 18.75 5.20 6.50
C GLU A 102 18.59 6.63 7.03
N ASP A 103 19.66 7.24 7.55
CA ASP A 103 19.66 8.61 8.03
C ASP A 103 19.34 9.59 6.91
N PHE A 104 19.97 9.43 5.74
CA PHE A 104 19.73 10.31 4.60
C PHE A 104 18.31 10.16 4.02
N LYS A 105 17.83 8.92 3.90
CA LYS A 105 16.45 8.63 3.49
C LYS A 105 15.43 9.28 4.43
N ASN A 106 15.67 9.21 5.73
CA ASN A 106 14.80 9.87 6.72
C ASN A 106 14.91 11.39 6.66
N ALA A 107 16.10 11.94 6.45
CA ALA A 107 16.34 13.38 6.31
C ALA A 107 15.57 13.98 5.12
N ILE A 108 15.62 13.33 3.95
CA ILE A 108 14.86 13.74 2.75
C ILE A 108 13.35 13.71 3.03
N ARG A 109 12.85 12.65 3.68
CA ARG A 109 11.43 12.55 4.06
C ARG A 109 11.00 13.63 5.06
N MET A 110 11.85 13.99 6.02
CA MET A 110 11.58 15.05 6.99
C MET A 110 11.54 16.43 6.33
N GLU A 111 12.53 16.75 5.48
CA GLU A 111 12.54 18.02 4.73
C GLU A 111 11.27 18.17 3.88
N ARG A 112 10.87 17.09 3.20
CA ARG A 112 9.64 17.08 2.41
C ARG A 112 8.37 17.25 3.26
N ALA A 113 8.29 16.58 4.41
CA ALA A 113 7.18 16.75 5.34
C ALA A 113 7.06 18.20 5.83
N GLU A 114 8.19 18.86 6.11
CA GLU A 114 8.25 20.28 6.48
C GLU A 114 7.79 21.19 5.33
N GLN A 115 8.23 20.94 4.10
CA GLN A 115 7.82 21.71 2.92
C GLN A 115 6.32 21.59 2.63
N GLU A 116 5.76 20.39 2.78
CA GLU A 116 4.33 20.11 2.57
C GLU A 116 3.45 20.54 3.76
N GLY A 117 4.05 20.85 4.91
CA GLY A 117 3.32 21.17 6.14
C GLY A 117 2.53 19.97 6.69
N VAL A 118 3.00 18.76 6.45
CA VAL A 118 2.35 17.50 6.87
C VAL A 118 3.23 16.73 7.86
N SER A 119 2.66 15.73 8.54
CA SER A 119 3.46 14.86 9.41
C SER A 119 4.39 13.96 8.59
N PHE A 120 5.49 13.50 9.20
CA PHE A 120 6.41 12.53 8.58
C PHE A 120 5.70 11.28 8.04
N THR A 121 4.74 10.75 8.80
CA THR A 121 3.92 9.60 8.38
C THR A 121 3.08 9.92 7.15
N GLN A 122 2.47 11.12 7.10
CA GLN A 122 1.68 11.54 5.95
C GLN A 122 2.56 11.80 4.72
N ALA A 123 3.74 12.39 4.87
CA ALA A 123 4.69 12.57 3.78
C ALA A 123 5.18 11.22 3.22
N THR A 124 5.39 10.22 4.09
CA THR A 124 5.74 8.86 3.65
C THR A 124 4.62 8.20 2.85
N ILE A 125 3.36 8.39 3.26
CA ILE A 125 2.19 7.92 2.51
C ILE A 125 2.09 8.63 1.16
N ASN A 126 2.25 9.96 1.14
CA ASN A 126 2.22 10.77 -0.08
C ASN A 126 3.31 10.32 -1.06
N GLN A 127 4.55 10.15 -0.57
CA GLN A 127 5.68 9.64 -1.36
C GLN A 127 5.34 8.29 -1.98
N HIS A 128 4.83 7.35 -1.19
CA HIS A 128 4.47 6.03 -1.70
C HIS A 128 3.36 6.09 -2.76
N GLN A 129 2.36 6.95 -2.58
CA GLN A 129 1.29 7.16 -3.56
C GLN A 129 1.80 7.79 -4.85
N GLU A 130 2.69 8.78 -4.76
CA GLU A 130 3.31 9.41 -5.92
C GLU A 130 4.20 8.44 -6.67
N GLN A 131 5.01 7.65 -5.97
CA GLN A 131 5.83 6.59 -6.57
C GLN A 131 4.97 5.55 -7.29
N GLN A 132 3.88 5.09 -6.67
CA GLN A 132 2.92 4.20 -7.33
C GLN A 132 2.32 4.84 -8.59
N THR A 133 1.97 6.12 -8.53
CA THR A 133 1.42 6.86 -9.68
C THR A 133 2.45 7.02 -10.79
N ALA A 134 3.68 7.39 -10.45
CA ALA A 134 4.77 7.57 -11.40
C ALA A 134 5.19 6.24 -12.05
N SER A 135 5.27 5.16 -11.28
CA SER A 135 5.54 3.81 -11.79
C SER A 135 4.45 3.33 -12.74
N LEU A 136 3.18 3.59 -12.39
CA LEU A 136 2.03 3.29 -13.25
C LEU A 136 2.09 4.09 -14.57
N GLU A 137 2.39 5.39 -14.51
CA GLU A 137 2.52 6.24 -15.69
C GLU A 137 3.73 5.84 -16.55
N ALA A 138 4.86 5.49 -15.95
CA ALA A 138 6.02 4.97 -16.67
C ALA A 138 5.68 3.64 -17.37
N ALA A 139 4.95 2.75 -16.70
CA ALA A 139 4.48 1.50 -17.29
C ALA A 139 3.50 1.74 -18.44
N LYS A 140 2.56 2.67 -18.31
CA LYS A 140 1.62 3.04 -19.39
C LYS A 140 2.33 3.65 -20.61
N ASN A 141 3.39 4.40 -20.39
CA ASN A 141 4.17 5.05 -21.44
C ASN A 141 5.30 4.15 -21.99
N SER A 142 5.41 2.92 -21.49
CA SER A 142 6.30 1.92 -22.07
C SER A 142 5.69 1.35 -23.36
N ASP A 143 6.53 0.94 -24.32
CA ASP A 143 6.10 0.28 -25.57
C ASP A 143 5.59 -1.16 -25.35
N ARG A 144 4.98 -1.41 -24.19
CA ARG A 144 4.41 -2.70 -23.81
C ARG A 144 3.26 -3.07 -24.72
N GLU A 145 3.43 -4.17 -25.43
CA GLU A 145 2.43 -4.70 -26.37
C GLU A 145 1.13 -5.10 -25.64
N ASP A 146 1.24 -5.62 -24.42
CA ASP A 146 0.13 -6.03 -23.58
C ASP A 146 -0.67 -4.86 -22.99
N LEU A 147 -0.15 -3.62 -23.04
CA LEU A 147 -0.87 -2.42 -22.63
C LEU A 147 -1.49 -1.65 -23.81
N GLN A 148 -1.25 -2.07 -25.06
CA GLN A 148 -1.83 -1.41 -26.23
C GLN A 148 -3.36 -1.56 -26.27
N PRO A 149 -4.11 -0.54 -26.71
CA PRO A 149 -5.57 -0.61 -26.78
C PRO A 149 -6.09 -1.79 -27.60
N VAL A 150 -7.09 -2.50 -27.08
CA VAL A 150 -7.74 -3.62 -27.75
C VAL A 150 -8.91 -3.09 -28.57
N ASP A 151 -8.86 -3.22 -29.89
CA ASP A 151 -9.84 -2.65 -30.82
C ASP A 151 -10.14 -1.15 -30.54
N GLY A 152 -9.15 -0.39 -30.06
CA GLY A 152 -9.31 1.03 -29.70
C GLY A 152 -9.87 1.30 -28.30
N VAL A 153 -10.07 0.28 -27.46
CA VAL A 153 -10.43 0.43 -26.05
C VAL A 153 -9.15 0.32 -25.21
N SER A 154 -8.76 1.42 -24.53
CA SER A 154 -7.62 1.42 -23.62
C SER A 154 -7.93 0.64 -22.34
N LEU A 155 -6.88 0.31 -21.58
CA LEU A 155 -6.99 -0.34 -20.28
C LEU A 155 -7.86 0.47 -19.31
N GLU A 156 -7.71 1.80 -19.28
CA GLU A 156 -8.49 2.69 -18.42
C GLU A 156 -9.97 2.73 -18.81
N THR A 157 -10.26 2.80 -20.11
CA THR A 157 -11.65 2.79 -20.59
C THR A 157 -12.31 1.45 -20.28
N TRP A 158 -11.59 0.33 -20.46
CA TRP A 158 -12.07 -0.99 -20.09
C TRP A 158 -12.30 -1.11 -18.57
N ALA A 159 -11.34 -0.68 -17.74
CA ALA A 159 -11.47 -0.70 -16.28
C ALA A 159 -12.68 0.12 -15.81
N LYS A 160 -12.87 1.34 -16.34
CA LYS A 160 -14.06 2.17 -16.07
C LYS A 160 -15.36 1.48 -16.48
N ALA A 161 -15.39 0.81 -17.63
CA ALA A 161 -16.54 0.05 -18.09
C ALA A 161 -16.84 -1.12 -17.15
N MET A 162 -15.83 -1.83 -16.64
CA MET A 162 -15.99 -2.91 -15.67
C MET A 162 -16.57 -2.45 -14.32
N VAL A 163 -16.20 -1.25 -13.86
CA VAL A 163 -16.83 -0.63 -12.69
C VAL A 163 -18.33 -0.43 -12.91
N SER A 164 -18.73 0.04 -14.11
CA SER A 164 -20.14 0.17 -14.45
C SER A 164 -20.88 -1.17 -14.39
N VAL A 165 -20.29 -2.24 -14.93
CA VAL A 165 -20.89 -3.59 -14.89
C VAL A 165 -21.08 -4.06 -13.45
N ALA A 166 -20.06 -3.90 -12.60
CA ALA A 166 -20.11 -4.29 -11.21
C ALA A 166 -21.22 -3.54 -10.44
N ASN A 167 -21.32 -2.23 -10.65
CA ASN A 167 -22.31 -1.39 -9.95
C ASN A 167 -23.74 -1.60 -10.45
N SER A 168 -23.93 -2.05 -11.68
CA SER A 168 -25.24 -2.37 -12.24
C SER A 168 -25.66 -3.83 -12.04
N GLY A 169 -24.97 -4.58 -11.16
CA GLY A 169 -25.31 -5.98 -10.88
C GLY A 169 -25.12 -6.91 -12.07
N GLY A 170 -24.17 -6.60 -12.95
CA GLY A 170 -23.87 -7.37 -14.16
C GLY A 170 -24.53 -6.85 -15.44
N ASP A 171 -25.31 -5.77 -15.40
CA ASP A 171 -25.79 -5.12 -16.63
C ASP A 171 -24.62 -4.44 -17.37
N VAL A 172 -24.52 -4.72 -18.67
CA VAL A 172 -23.43 -4.27 -19.54
C VAL A 172 -23.77 -3.00 -20.31
N SER A 173 -25.01 -2.49 -20.21
CA SER A 173 -25.45 -1.30 -20.97
C SER A 173 -24.52 -0.09 -20.79
N GLY A 174 -24.09 0.19 -19.55
CA GLY A 174 -23.14 1.25 -19.24
C GLY A 174 -21.73 0.98 -19.80
N ALA A 175 -21.28 -0.28 -19.78
CA ALA A 175 -20.01 -0.66 -20.40
C ALA A 175 -20.00 -0.48 -21.92
N LEU A 176 -21.10 -0.81 -22.60
CA LEU A 176 -21.25 -0.56 -24.05
C LEU A 176 -21.16 0.94 -24.37
N GLN A 177 -21.79 1.77 -23.54
CA GLN A 177 -21.73 3.23 -23.70
C GLN A 177 -20.32 3.79 -23.46
N ILE A 178 -19.64 3.35 -22.39
CA ILE A 178 -18.29 3.80 -22.03
C ILE A 178 -17.26 3.37 -23.08
N SER A 179 -17.34 2.13 -23.55
CA SER A 179 -16.41 1.58 -24.53
C SER A 179 -16.70 1.98 -25.98
N GLY A 180 -17.91 2.48 -26.26
CA GLY A 180 -18.39 2.74 -27.62
C GLY A 180 -18.52 1.47 -28.47
N LYS A 181 -18.68 0.30 -27.83
CA LYS A 181 -18.81 -1.00 -28.49
C LYS A 181 -20.25 -1.51 -28.48
N ASP A 182 -20.53 -2.41 -29.41
CA ASP A 182 -21.69 -3.30 -29.31
C ASP A 182 -21.36 -4.51 -28.43
N GLN A 183 -22.35 -5.38 -28.17
CA GLN A 183 -22.17 -6.54 -27.30
C GLN A 183 -21.00 -7.43 -27.76
N ALA A 184 -20.94 -7.75 -29.04
CA ALA A 184 -19.90 -8.63 -29.58
C ALA A 184 -18.50 -8.00 -29.47
N GLY A 185 -18.39 -6.70 -29.74
CA GLY A 185 -17.16 -5.95 -29.54
C GLY A 185 -16.73 -5.87 -28.08
N TRP A 186 -17.68 -5.67 -27.16
CA TRP A 186 -17.42 -5.66 -25.72
C TRP A 186 -16.94 -7.01 -25.19
N ASP A 187 -17.59 -8.09 -25.60
CA ASP A 187 -17.22 -9.46 -25.19
C ASP A 187 -15.78 -9.77 -25.62
N LYS A 188 -15.42 -9.44 -26.87
CA LYS A 188 -14.05 -9.62 -27.40
C LYS A 188 -13.01 -8.78 -26.63
N VAL A 189 -13.29 -7.49 -26.42
CA VAL A 189 -12.39 -6.59 -25.68
C VAL A 189 -12.19 -7.09 -24.25
N THR A 190 -13.26 -7.54 -23.61
CA THR A 190 -13.22 -8.03 -22.22
C THR A 190 -12.46 -9.34 -22.10
N GLU A 191 -12.67 -10.28 -23.02
CA GLU A 191 -11.93 -11.54 -23.06
C GLU A 191 -10.42 -11.31 -23.20
N GLU A 192 -10.02 -10.41 -24.10
CA GLU A 192 -8.61 -10.07 -24.32
C GLU A 192 -7.99 -9.39 -23.08
N TRP A 193 -8.65 -8.39 -22.49
CA TRP A 193 -8.13 -7.74 -21.27
C TRP A 193 -8.05 -8.68 -20.08
N ASN A 194 -9.03 -9.57 -19.90
CA ASN A 194 -8.95 -10.62 -18.87
C ASN A 194 -7.78 -11.57 -19.13
N THR A 195 -7.53 -11.94 -20.38
CA THR A 195 -6.39 -12.79 -20.76
C THR A 195 -5.06 -12.09 -20.47
N ARG A 196 -4.94 -10.80 -20.80
CA ARG A 196 -3.74 -10.01 -20.49
C ARG A 196 -3.54 -9.86 -18.99
N MET A 197 -4.59 -9.55 -18.24
CA MET A 197 -4.54 -9.47 -16.78
C MET A 197 -4.07 -10.80 -16.16
N ALA A 198 -4.55 -11.94 -16.66
CA ALA A 198 -4.14 -13.26 -16.17
C ALA A 198 -2.66 -13.58 -16.44
N ASN A 199 -2.06 -12.96 -17.45
CA ASN A 199 -0.66 -13.16 -17.85
C ASN A 199 0.27 -12.02 -17.40
N ASP A 200 -0.27 -10.94 -16.83
CA ASP A 200 0.49 -9.76 -16.42
C ASP A 200 1.24 -10.02 -15.10
N THR A 201 2.53 -10.37 -15.22
CA THR A 201 3.39 -10.57 -14.06
C THR A 201 3.86 -9.26 -13.41
N SER A 202 3.67 -8.12 -14.08
CA SER A 202 4.07 -6.81 -13.56
C SER A 202 2.99 -6.16 -12.68
N MET A 203 1.79 -6.74 -12.64
CA MET A 203 0.63 -6.25 -11.87
C MET A 203 0.07 -4.89 -12.32
N VAL A 204 0.59 -4.30 -13.39
CA VAL A 204 0.16 -2.99 -13.90
C VAL A 204 -1.32 -2.99 -14.31
N ILE A 205 -1.77 -4.04 -15.01
CA ILE A 205 -3.17 -4.19 -15.43
C ILE A 205 -4.09 -4.28 -14.22
N MET A 206 -3.68 -5.05 -13.21
CA MET A 206 -4.43 -5.18 -11.96
C MET A 206 -4.49 -3.85 -11.19
N GLN A 207 -3.39 -3.08 -11.17
CA GLN A 207 -3.34 -1.77 -10.52
C GLN A 207 -4.26 -0.75 -11.18
N VAL A 208 -4.23 -0.61 -12.52
CA VAL A 208 -5.16 0.30 -13.24
C VAL A 208 -6.61 -0.12 -13.04
N TYR A 209 -6.88 -1.43 -13.09
CA TYR A 209 -8.21 -1.98 -12.81
C TYR A 209 -8.68 -1.59 -11.41
N SER A 210 -7.86 -1.84 -10.38
CA SER A 210 -8.19 -1.54 -8.98
C SER A 210 -8.36 -0.05 -8.74
N ALA A 211 -7.50 0.79 -9.34
CA ALA A 211 -7.60 2.24 -9.26
C ALA A 211 -8.93 2.78 -9.81
N ALA A 212 -9.48 2.17 -10.87
CA ALA A 212 -10.79 2.56 -11.39
C ALA A 212 -11.92 2.32 -10.36
N PHE A 213 -11.87 1.23 -9.59
CA PHE A 213 -12.82 0.96 -8.52
C PHE A 213 -12.67 1.95 -7.36
N THR A 214 -11.45 2.31 -6.99
CA THR A 214 -11.18 3.32 -5.95
C THR A 214 -11.60 4.72 -6.41
N ALA A 215 -11.33 5.10 -7.66
CA ALA A 215 -11.74 6.39 -8.21
C ALA A 215 -13.27 6.53 -8.20
N LYS A 216 -14.02 5.50 -8.60
CA LYS A 216 -15.49 5.56 -8.51
C LYS A 216 -16.00 5.62 -7.08
N ALA A 217 -15.33 4.96 -6.13
CA ALA A 217 -15.64 5.06 -4.71
C ALA A 217 -15.46 6.49 -4.14
N THR A 218 -14.72 7.34 -4.84
CA THR A 218 -14.48 8.75 -4.49
C THR A 218 -15.26 9.75 -5.36
N GLU A 219 -15.69 9.39 -6.57
CA GLU A 219 -16.48 10.26 -7.47
C GLU A 219 -17.96 10.40 -7.09
N ASP A 220 -18.55 9.44 -6.37
CA ASP A 220 -20.00 9.42 -6.08
C ASP A 220 -20.37 9.81 -4.63
N LYS A 221 -19.48 10.43 -3.86
CA LYS A 221 -19.80 10.83 -2.48
C LYS A 221 -19.48 12.29 -2.22
N GLU A 222 -20.43 12.97 -1.59
CA GLU A 222 -20.14 14.18 -0.84
C GLU A 222 -18.91 13.91 0.03
N GLU A 223 -17.95 14.83 0.01
CA GLU A 223 -16.74 14.73 0.81
C GLU A 223 -17.12 14.41 2.27
N ILE A 224 -16.50 13.38 2.83
CA ILE A 224 -16.70 13.06 4.24
C ILE A 224 -15.98 14.16 5.03
N THR A 225 -16.76 14.96 5.75
CA THR A 225 -16.28 16.02 6.63
C THR A 225 -16.78 15.77 8.04
N VAL A 226 -16.27 16.55 8.99
CA VAL A 226 -16.75 16.51 10.39
C VAL A 226 -18.25 16.84 10.47
N GLU A 227 -18.76 17.64 9.54
CA GLU A 227 -20.17 18.01 9.45
C GLU A 227 -21.03 16.93 8.78
N SER A 228 -20.56 16.31 7.69
CA SER A 228 -21.34 15.29 6.97
C SER A 228 -21.34 13.93 7.70
N PHE A 229 -20.29 13.63 8.47
CA PHE A 229 -20.23 12.43 9.29
C PHE A 229 -19.56 12.70 10.66
N PRO A 230 -20.31 13.19 11.67
CA PRO A 230 -19.75 13.61 12.96
C PRO A 230 -19.03 12.50 13.74
N PHE A 231 -18.06 12.89 14.58
CA PHE A 231 -17.24 11.94 15.35
C PHE A 231 -18.08 11.01 16.23
N GLU A 232 -19.13 11.54 16.87
CA GLU A 232 -20.05 10.75 17.67
C GLU A 232 -20.71 9.63 16.85
N LYS A 233 -21.14 9.92 15.62
CA LYS A 233 -21.74 8.94 14.71
C LYS A 233 -20.72 7.87 14.30
N TYR A 234 -19.47 8.26 14.08
CA TYR A 234 -18.37 7.30 13.84
C TYR A 234 -18.17 6.34 15.01
N ILE A 235 -18.13 6.85 16.24
CA ILE A 235 -18.00 6.00 17.43
C ILE A 235 -19.24 5.12 17.63
N GLU A 236 -20.44 5.62 17.34
CA GLU A 236 -21.67 4.83 17.39
C GLU A 236 -21.61 3.60 16.47
N VAL A 237 -21.29 3.80 15.18
CA VAL A 237 -21.21 2.71 14.20
C VAL A 237 -20.11 1.71 14.57
N ARG A 238 -18.92 2.20 14.96
CA ARG A 238 -17.79 1.34 15.39
C ARG A 238 -18.18 0.48 16.58
N THR A 239 -18.85 1.07 17.56
CA THR A 239 -19.26 0.37 18.78
C THR A 239 -20.39 -0.61 18.51
N ALA A 240 -21.36 -0.24 17.66
CA ALA A 240 -22.42 -1.11 17.21
C ALA A 240 -21.86 -2.35 16.51
N GLN A 241 -20.96 -2.18 15.52
CA GLN A 241 -20.31 -3.31 14.86
C GLN A 241 -19.59 -4.22 15.85
N SER A 242 -18.81 -3.66 16.78
CA SER A 242 -18.08 -4.46 17.77
C SER A 242 -19.01 -5.31 18.64
N ILE A 243 -20.05 -4.70 19.22
CA ILE A 243 -20.95 -5.38 20.16
C ILE A 243 -21.93 -6.31 19.45
N LEU A 244 -22.56 -5.86 18.37
CA LEU A 244 -23.58 -6.63 17.67
C LEU A 244 -22.99 -7.82 16.90
N THR A 245 -21.77 -7.69 16.36
CA THR A 245 -21.08 -8.84 15.74
C THR A 245 -20.68 -9.86 16.80
N GLN A 246 -20.29 -9.43 18.01
CA GLN A 246 -20.06 -10.35 19.15
C GLN A 246 -21.35 -11.08 19.57
N GLN A 247 -22.51 -10.47 19.37
CA GLN A 247 -23.83 -11.07 19.57
C GLN A 247 -24.30 -11.91 18.37
N GLY A 248 -23.49 -12.04 17.31
CA GLY A 248 -23.76 -12.91 16.16
C GLY A 248 -24.52 -12.25 15.00
N LYS A 249 -24.71 -10.92 15.00
CA LYS A 249 -25.22 -10.21 13.81
C LYS A 249 -24.16 -10.14 12.71
N ASP A 250 -24.62 -10.16 11.46
CA ASP A 250 -23.72 -10.00 10.32
C ASP A 250 -23.18 -8.56 10.24
N PRO A 251 -21.87 -8.35 10.02
CA PRO A 251 -21.29 -7.01 9.94
C PRO A 251 -21.87 -6.11 8.85
N GLN A 252 -22.35 -6.69 7.73
CA GLN A 252 -23.02 -5.95 6.66
C GLN A 252 -24.41 -5.48 7.13
N GLU A 253 -25.18 -6.37 7.76
CA GLU A 253 -26.50 -6.03 8.34
C GLU A 253 -26.40 -4.89 9.38
N VAL A 254 -25.33 -4.89 10.19
CA VAL A 254 -25.10 -3.81 11.16
C VAL A 254 -24.82 -2.48 10.46
N LEU A 255 -24.09 -2.46 9.35
CA LEU A 255 -23.84 -1.23 8.59
C LEU A 255 -25.11 -0.72 7.88
N GLU A 256 -25.95 -1.63 7.40
CA GLU A 256 -27.24 -1.29 6.78
C GLU A 256 -28.19 -0.57 7.76
N MET A 257 -28.13 -0.89 9.07
CA MET A 257 -28.86 -0.13 10.11
C MET A 257 -28.51 1.36 10.13
N PHE A 258 -27.34 1.75 9.60
CA PHE A 258 -26.90 3.14 9.49
C PHE A 258 -27.00 3.70 8.07
N GLY A 259 -27.61 2.94 7.15
CA GLY A 259 -27.68 3.29 5.73
C GLY A 259 -26.31 3.31 5.06
N MET A 260 -25.39 2.44 5.49
CA MET A 260 -24.02 2.39 5.01
C MET A 260 -23.69 1.06 4.34
N THR A 261 -22.86 1.10 3.31
CA THR A 261 -22.17 -0.06 2.75
C THR A 261 -20.80 -0.27 3.43
N VAL A 262 -20.19 -1.45 3.25
CA VAL A 262 -18.80 -1.71 3.68
C VAL A 262 -17.81 -0.70 3.08
N MET A 263 -18.05 -0.28 1.84
CA MET A 263 -17.22 0.72 1.17
C MET A 263 -17.39 2.12 1.79
N ASP A 264 -18.62 2.50 2.16
CA ASP A 264 -18.87 3.75 2.89
C ASP A 264 -18.13 3.74 4.22
N TRP A 265 -18.20 2.63 4.94
CA TRP A 265 -17.54 2.46 6.22
C TRP A 265 -16.02 2.51 6.12
N SER A 266 -15.43 1.91 5.09
CA SER A 266 -14.00 2.00 4.81
C SER A 266 -13.56 3.45 4.60
N ASN A 267 -14.30 4.22 3.79
CA ASN A 267 -14.00 5.64 3.53
C ASN A 267 -14.14 6.50 4.80
N VAL A 268 -15.20 6.29 5.59
CA VAL A 268 -15.41 6.97 6.88
C VAL A 268 -14.27 6.65 7.86
N GLY A 269 -13.86 5.38 7.93
CA GLY A 269 -12.74 4.94 8.78
C GLY A 269 -11.42 5.59 8.37
N ALA A 270 -11.14 5.70 7.07
CA ALA A 270 -9.95 6.37 6.57
C ALA A 270 -9.94 7.88 6.94
N PHE A 271 -11.08 8.57 6.73
CA PHE A 271 -11.24 9.97 7.12
C PHE A 271 -11.01 10.17 8.63
N TRP A 272 -11.76 9.44 9.47
CA TRP A 272 -11.67 9.60 10.92
C TRP A 272 -10.36 9.14 11.51
N SER A 273 -9.67 8.18 10.90
CA SER A 273 -8.30 7.82 11.28
C SER A 273 -7.36 9.01 11.09
N LYS A 274 -7.39 9.66 9.92
CA LYS A 274 -6.56 10.84 9.64
C LYS A 274 -6.90 12.00 10.59
N GLU A 275 -8.18 12.26 10.78
CA GLU A 275 -8.66 13.39 11.58
C GLU A 275 -8.42 13.20 13.08
N PHE A 276 -8.54 11.95 13.58
CA PHE A 276 -8.19 11.59 14.95
C PHE A 276 -6.70 11.78 15.22
N HIS A 277 -5.81 11.26 14.35
CA HIS A 277 -4.36 11.41 14.51
C HIS A 277 -3.91 12.87 14.49
N SER A 278 -4.57 13.70 13.67
CA SER A 278 -4.24 15.12 13.56
C SER A 278 -4.72 15.94 14.78
N ASN A 279 -5.68 15.42 15.55
CA ASN A 279 -6.36 16.15 16.62
C ASN A 279 -6.57 15.27 17.87
N VAL A 280 -5.57 14.47 18.25
CA VAL A 280 -5.69 13.46 19.32
C VAL A 280 -6.18 14.08 20.64
N GLU A 281 -5.65 15.25 21.04
CA GLU A 281 -6.04 15.90 22.29
C GLU A 281 -7.53 16.22 22.36
N LYS A 282 -8.15 16.54 21.22
CA LYS A 282 -9.59 16.83 21.11
C LYS A 282 -10.42 15.56 21.14
N TYR A 283 -10.05 14.54 20.36
CA TYR A 283 -10.91 13.39 20.11
C TYR A 283 -10.70 12.23 21.09
N HIS A 284 -9.53 12.08 21.70
CA HIS A 284 -9.27 11.03 22.69
C HIS A 284 -10.26 11.03 23.88
N PRO A 285 -10.56 12.16 24.57
CA PRO A 285 -11.56 12.16 25.63
C PRO A 285 -12.97 11.83 25.12
N LEU A 286 -13.33 12.30 23.92
CA LEU A 286 -14.62 12.04 23.29
C LEU A 286 -14.80 10.57 22.88
N ASP A 287 -13.73 9.92 22.41
CA ASP A 287 -13.74 8.49 22.05
C ASP A 287 -14.12 7.64 23.26
N THR A 288 -13.52 7.94 24.42
CA THR A 288 -13.83 7.25 25.68
C THR A 288 -15.27 7.49 26.11
N GLU A 289 -15.75 8.74 26.05
CA GLU A 289 -17.11 9.10 26.44
C GLU A 289 -18.16 8.41 25.54
N TYR A 290 -18.04 8.56 24.23
CA TYR A 290 -19.00 8.03 23.27
C TYR A 290 -18.96 6.50 23.20
N THR A 291 -17.78 5.88 23.29
CA THR A 291 -17.68 4.41 23.32
C THR A 291 -18.45 3.86 24.51
N LYS A 292 -18.28 4.45 25.70
CA LYS A 292 -19.04 4.02 26.89
C LYS A 292 -20.56 4.19 26.69
N LYS A 293 -20.99 5.35 26.19
CA LYS A 293 -22.42 5.63 25.90
C LYS A 293 -23.03 4.56 24.98
N TYR A 294 -22.35 4.21 23.90
CA TYR A 294 -22.89 3.28 22.91
C TYR A 294 -22.68 1.81 23.26
N GLU A 295 -21.66 1.46 24.03
CA GLU A 295 -21.54 0.14 24.61
C GLU A 295 -22.74 -0.15 25.53
N GLU A 296 -23.14 0.80 26.38
CA GLU A 296 -24.33 0.66 27.22
C GLU A 296 -25.60 0.47 26.37
N LYS A 297 -25.76 1.24 25.28
CA LYS A 297 -26.89 1.12 24.35
C LYS A 297 -26.98 -0.28 23.73
N TYR A 298 -25.89 -0.79 23.15
CA TYR A 298 -25.91 -2.05 22.38
C TYR A 298 -25.73 -3.30 23.24
N LYS A 299 -25.19 -3.18 24.47
CA LYS A 299 -25.20 -4.28 25.46
C LYS A 299 -26.58 -4.53 26.06
N LEU A 300 -27.46 -3.53 26.10
CA LEU A 300 -28.83 -3.66 26.61
C LEU A 300 -29.82 -4.25 25.59
N GLY A 301 -29.46 -4.30 24.30
CA GLY A 301 -30.32 -4.76 23.20
C GLY A 301 -30.39 -6.28 23.00
N ASP A 302 -30.52 -7.05 24.08
CA ASP A 302 -30.51 -8.52 24.08
C ASP A 302 -31.91 -9.15 23.87
N SER A 303 -32.76 -8.57 23.02
CA SER A 303 -33.95 -9.28 22.53
C SER A 303 -33.99 -9.21 21.01
N HIS A 304 -34.11 -10.38 20.41
CA HIS A 304 -34.06 -10.66 18.98
C HIS A 304 -35.04 -9.88 18.09
N ASP A 305 -35.86 -8.96 18.63
CA ASP A 305 -36.97 -8.31 17.94
C ASP A 305 -37.18 -6.81 18.26
N ASP A 306 -36.47 -6.17 19.20
CA ASP A 306 -36.96 -4.90 19.80
C ASP A 306 -36.17 -3.60 19.48
N ILE A 307 -35.35 -3.55 18.44
CA ILE A 307 -34.81 -2.26 17.96
C ILE A 307 -35.70 -1.73 16.83
N ASP A 308 -36.75 -1.01 17.22
CA ASP A 308 -37.49 -0.14 16.30
C ASP A 308 -36.73 1.20 16.12
N PHE A 309 -36.58 1.61 14.86
CA PHE A 309 -35.94 2.86 14.43
C PHE A 309 -36.97 3.95 14.13
#